data_AF-A0A2D0AWJ9-F1
#
_entry.id   AF-A0A2D0AWJ9-F1
#
_cell.length_a   1.000
_cell.length_b   1.000
_cell.length_c   1.000
_cell.angle_alpha   90.00
_cell.angle_beta   90.00
_cell.angle_gamma   90.00
#
_symmetry.space_group_name_H-M   'P 1'
#
loop_
_entity.id
_entity.type
_entity.pdbx_description
1 polymer ?
#
loop_
_entity_poly.entity_id
_entity_poly.type
_entity_poly.pdbx_seq_one_letter_code
_entity_poly.pdbx_strand_id
1 'polypeptide(L)' 'MRQADPDRAYADGTAIDLVLSEFIEAVQAGNSVPLAKEGEVVAVVVSPEVAEAGRRALGQ' A
#
# COMPACT_ATOMS: atom_id res chain seq x y z
N MET A 1 13.77 -0.81 -13.41
CA MET A 1 12.32 -0.54 -13.34
C MET A 1 11.61 -1.70 -14.03
N ARG A 2 10.84 -2.55 -13.34
CA ARG A 2 10.06 -3.60 -14.01
C ARG A 2 8.73 -2.98 -14.45
N GLN A 3 8.50 -2.98 -15.75
CA GLN A 3 7.27 -2.55 -16.39
C GLN A 3 6.15 -3.52 -15.98
N ALA A 4 5.00 -2.98 -15.56
CA ALA A 4 3.82 -3.77 -15.28
C ALA A 4 3.36 -4.45 -16.59
N ASP A 5 3.13 -5.76 -16.54
CA ASP A 5 2.69 -6.56 -17.68
C ASP A 5 1.23 -6.19 -18.03
N PRO A 6 0.97 -5.63 -19.23
CA PRO A 6 -0.35 -5.14 -19.61
C PRO A 6 -1.39 -6.26 -19.82
N ASP A 7 -0.95 -7.51 -20.00
CA ASP A 7 -1.83 -8.66 -20.28
C ASP A 7 -2.16 -9.47 -19.03
N ARG A 8 -1.66 -9.05 -17.85
CA ARG A 8 -2.04 -9.68 -16.58
C ARG A 8 -3.43 -9.15 -16.20
N ALA A 9 -4.45 -9.83 -16.69
CA ALA A 9 -5.82 -9.68 -16.21
C ALA A 9 -5.81 -9.90 -14.69
N TYR A 10 -5.91 -8.80 -13.95
CA TYR A 10 -6.21 -8.84 -12.53
C TYR A 10 -7.54 -9.57 -12.39
N ALA A 11 -7.51 -10.81 -11.90
CA ALA A 11 -8.70 -11.59 -11.64
C ALA A 11 -9.63 -10.77 -10.73
N ASP A 12 -10.84 -10.50 -11.22
CA ASP A 12 -11.89 -9.69 -10.58
C ASP A 12 -11.51 -8.24 -10.20
N GLY A 13 -11.68 -7.32 -11.15
CA GLY A 13 -11.55 -5.87 -10.91
C GLY A 13 -12.46 -5.35 -9.79
N THR A 14 -13.61 -5.99 -9.54
CA THR A 14 -14.54 -5.62 -8.46
C THR A 14 -14.00 -5.95 -7.06
N ALA A 15 -13.29 -7.07 -6.89
CA ALA A 15 -12.68 -7.43 -5.61
C ALA A 15 -11.50 -6.50 -5.28
N ILE A 16 -10.76 -6.09 -6.30
CA ILE A 16 -9.65 -5.15 -6.17
C ILE A 16 -10.14 -3.75 -5.79
N ASP A 17 -11.20 -3.26 -6.42
CA ASP A 17 -11.76 -1.93 -6.13
C ASP A 17 -12.33 -1.82 -4.71
N LEU A 18 -12.98 -2.89 -4.22
CA LEU A 18 -13.50 -2.95 -2.85
C LEU A 18 -12.36 -2.92 -1.83
N VAL A 19 -11.35 -3.78 -2.00
CA VAL A 19 -10.20 -3.86 -1.09
C VAL A 19 -9.36 -2.58 -1.15
N LEU A 20 -9.21 -1.96 -2.32
CA LEU A 20 -8.52 -0.67 -2.47
C LEU A 20 -9.24 0.45 -1.73
N SER A 21 -10.57 0.45 -1.74
CA SER A 21 -11.36 1.48 -1.05
C SER A 21 -11.17 1.37 0.47
N GLU A 22 -11.31 0.17 1.05
CA GLU A 22 -11.05 -0.07 2.48
C GLU A 22 -9.60 0.29 2.86
N PHE A 23 -8.65 0.00 1.97
CA PHE A 23 -7.25 0.32 2.15
C PHE A 23 -7.00 1.83 2.21
N ILE A 24 -7.62 2.58 1.28
CA ILE A 24 -7.54 4.04 1.24
C ILE A 24 -8.18 4.65 2.50
N GLU A 25 -9.36 4.17 2.90
CA GLU A 25 -10.03 4.63 4.12
C GLU A 25 -9.18 4.37 5.37
N ALA A 26 -8.57 3.20 5.49
CA ALA A 26 -7.70 2.87 6.60
C ALA A 26 -6.48 3.80 6.67
N VAL A 27 -5.84 4.09 5.53
CA VAL A 27 -4.69 5.01 5.46
C VAL A 27 -5.11 6.46 5.76
N GLN A 28 -6.27 6.90 5.26
CA GLN A 28 -6.83 8.23 5.55
C GLN A 28 -7.19 8.40 7.03
N ALA A 29 -7.61 7.32 7.71
CA ALA A 29 -7.83 7.30 9.15
C ALA A 29 -6.51 7.31 9.97
N GLY A 30 -5.34 7.34 9.31
CA GLY A 30 -4.02 7.36 9.94
C GLY A 30 -3.48 5.98 10.29
N ASN A 31 -4.13 4.90 9.85
CA ASN A 31 -3.62 3.56 10.07
C ASN A 31 -2.50 3.23 9.07
N SER A 32 -1.55 2.41 9.53
CA SER A 32 -0.51 1.84 8.66
C SER A 32 -0.98 0.47 8.17
N VAL A 33 -0.93 0.24 6.85
CA VAL A 33 -1.40 -1.02 6.27
C VAL A 33 -0.22 -1.81 5.70
N PRO A 34 0.11 -2.99 6.25
CA PRO A 34 1.20 -3.81 5.75
C PRO A 34 0.82 -4.49 4.44
N LEU A 35 1.73 -4.48 3.48
CA LEU A 35 1.66 -5.26 2.26
C LEU A 35 2.54 -6.50 2.43
N ALA A 36 1.91 -7.67 2.41
CA ALA A 36 2.59 -8.94 2.54
C ALA A 36 2.65 -9.67 1.20
N LYS A 37 3.78 -10.35 0.95
CA LYS A 37 3.94 -11.31 -0.14
C LYS A 37 4.46 -12.60 0.46
N GLU A 38 3.78 -13.72 0.17
CA GLU A 38 4.18 -15.05 0.67
C GLU A 38 4.29 -15.13 2.21
N GLY A 39 3.48 -14.33 2.92
CA GLY A 39 3.48 -14.26 4.39
C GLY A 39 4.52 -13.32 5.00
N GLU A 40 5.41 -12.74 4.20
CA GLU A 40 6.40 -11.76 4.63
C GLU A 40 5.94 -10.34 4.33
N VAL A 41 6.11 -9.40 5.28
CA VAL A 41 5.81 -7.99 5.06
C VAL A 41 6.91 -7.36 4.21
N VAL A 42 6.55 -6.94 3.00
CA VAL A 42 7.50 -6.37 2.02
C VAL A 42 7.41 -4.84 1.93
N ALA A 43 6.29 -4.26 2.32
CA ALA A 43 6.09 -2.81 2.37
C ALA A 43 5.01 -2.44 3.38
N VAL A 44 4.94 -1.17 3.76
CA VAL A 44 3.86 -0.61 4.57
C VAL A 44 3.38 0.66 3.89
N VAL A 45 2.08 0.79 3.69
CA VAL A 45 1.48 2.05 3.22
C VAL A 45 1.03 2.86 4.42
N VAL A 46 1.40 4.13 4.41
CA VAL A 46 1.13 5.09 5.48
C VAL A 46 0.70 6.42 4.86
N SER A 47 0.14 7.31 5.67
CA SER A 47 -0.17 8.66 5.22
C SER A 47 1.13 9.44 4.91
N PRO A 48 1.09 10.47 4.04
CA PRO A 48 2.26 11.30 3.73
C PRO A 48 2.92 11.90 4.97
N GLU A 49 2.13 12.31 5.96
CA GLU A 49 2.59 12.91 7.21
C GLU A 49 3.38 11.91 8.05
N VAL A 50 2.89 10.66 8.14
CA VAL A 50 3.58 9.57 8.84
C VAL A 50 4.88 9.20 8.12
N ALA A 51 4.86 9.14 6.78
CA ALA A 51 6.07 8.89 6.00
C ALA A 51 7.14 9.97 6.22
N GLU A 52 6.73 11.24 6.27
CA GLU A 52 7.64 12.36 6.51
C GLU A 52 8.19 12.37 7.94
N ALA A 53 7.34 12.13 8.93
CA ALA A 53 7.76 11.99 10.33
C ALA A 53 8.78 10.84 10.50
N GLY A 54 8.55 9.71 9.82
CA GLY A 54 9.47 8.58 9.78
C GLY A 54 10.82 8.95 9.16
N ARG A 55 10.84 9.64 8.01
CA ARG A 55 12.08 10.11 7.37
C ARG A 55 12.87 11.03 8.32
N ARG A 56 12.20 12.00 8.93
CA ARG A 56 12.82 12.92 9.90
C ARG A 56 13.43 12.16 11.09
N ALA A 57 12.71 11.16 11.63
CA ALA A 57 13.20 10.35 12.75
C ALA A 57 14.43 9.51 12.40
N LEU A 58 14.58 9.11 11.13
CA LEU A 58 15.73 8.37 10.63
C LEU A 58 16.89 9.28 10.18
N GLY A 59 16.74 10.60 10.31
CA GLY A 59 17.77 11.58 9.91
C GLY A 59 17.91 11.73 8.39
N GLN A 60 16.86 11.42 7.63
CA GLN A 60 16.75 11.66 6.19
C GLN A 60 16.09 13.01 5.88
#